data_AF-A0A644TT38-F1
#
_entry.id   AF-A0A644TT38-F1
#
_cell.length_a   1.000
_cell.length_b   1.000
_cell.length_c   1.000
_cell.angle_alpha   90.00
_cell.angle_beta   90.00
_cell.angle_gamma   90.00
#
_symmetry.space_group_name_H-M   'P 1'
#
loop_
_entity.id
_entity.type
_entity.pdbx_description
1 polymer ?
#
loop_
_entity_poly.entity_id
_entity_poly.type
_entity_poly.pdbx_seq_one_letter_code
_entity_poly.pdbx_strand_id
1 'polypeptide(L)'
;MKKLYIIIICIAVFISCKEKPKGITRLEYLNNLRSEVIYKGDTNSFYALFIDNFHDSDVRAGIELLPYAIVMSNKKDYALAPYSVFMSYSWIYKENKIDSIDESSAKMSIEYLEKAARMGFEPAIDDLNILPINSNEMTYKEKFIYINSNR
;
A
#
# COMPACT_ATOMS: atom_id res chain seq x y z
N MET A 1 20.07 -62.44 1.62
CA MET A 1 19.39 -61.52 0.67
C MET A 1 18.39 -60.56 1.35
N LYS A 2 17.50 -61.00 2.26
CA LYS A 2 16.53 -60.11 2.95
C LYS A 2 17.14 -58.92 3.71
N LYS A 3 18.32 -59.08 4.33
CA LYS A 3 19.01 -57.99 5.06
C LYS A 3 19.59 -56.90 4.15
N LEU A 4 19.89 -57.21 2.88
CA LEU A 4 20.44 -56.25 1.91
C LEU A 4 19.34 -55.32 1.36
N TYR A 5 18.12 -55.83 1.20
CA TYR A 5 16.96 -55.04 0.76
C TYR A 5 16.55 -53.97 1.78
N ILE A 6 16.69 -54.24 3.08
CA ILE A 6 16.38 -53.26 4.13
C ILE A 6 17.32 -52.05 4.06
N ILE A 7 18.61 -52.26 3.76
CA ILE A 7 19.60 -51.18 3.63
C ILE A 7 19.31 -50.30 2.41
N ILE A 8 18.93 -50.90 1.28
CA ILE A 8 18.59 -50.17 0.05
C ILE A 8 17.30 -49.34 0.23
N ILE A 9 16.31 -49.87 0.95
CA ILE A 9 15.07 -49.14 1.26
C ILE A 9 15.37 -47.95 2.18
N CYS A 10 16.21 -48.11 3.20
CA CYS A 10 16.59 -46.99 4.07
C CYS A 10 17.30 -45.86 3.30
N ILE A 11 18.23 -46.19 2.40
CA ILE A 11 18.95 -45.18 1.60
C ILE A 11 18.00 -44.43 0.65
N ALA A 12 17.02 -45.12 0.06
CA ALA A 12 16.01 -44.49 -0.81
C ALA A 12 15.08 -43.51 -0.06
N VAL A 13 14.76 -43.80 1.21
CA VAL A 13 13.96 -42.90 2.06
C VAL A 13 14.74 -41.63 2.45
N PHE A 14 16.06 -41.73 2.64
CA PHE A 14 16.89 -40.54 2.94
C PHE A 14 17.17 -39.65 1.73
N ILE A 15 17.26 -40.19 0.51
CA ILE A 15 17.47 -39.40 -0.73
C ILE A 15 16.17 -38.68 -1.16
N SER A 16 15.00 -39.17 -0.73
CA SER A 16 13.71 -38.54 -1.04
C SER A 16 13.36 -37.34 -0.14
N CYS A 17 14.19 -37.00 0.85
CA CYS A 17 14.20 -35.67 1.47
C CYS A 17 14.89 -34.68 0.52
N LYS A 18 14.27 -34.41 -0.63
CA LYS A 18 14.56 -33.17 -1.36
C LYS A 18 14.17 -32.04 -0.42
N GLU A 19 15.13 -31.22 -0.01
CA GLU A 19 14.81 -29.93 0.59
C GLU A 19 13.77 -29.26 -0.30
N LYS A 20 12.60 -28.92 0.26
CA LYS A 20 11.67 -28.03 -0.44
C LYS A 20 12.50 -26.81 -0.85
N PRO A 21 12.38 -26.31 -2.10
CA PRO A 21 13.06 -25.07 -2.46
C PRO A 21 12.73 -24.06 -1.36
N LYS A 22 13.76 -23.50 -0.71
CA LYS A 22 13.55 -22.45 0.29
C LYS A 22 12.82 -21.33 -0.41
N GLY A 23 11.49 -21.29 -0.23
CA GLY A 23 10.67 -20.22 -0.74
C GLY A 23 11.21 -18.90 -0.21
N ILE A 24 11.15 -17.87 -1.04
CA ILE A 24 11.51 -16.50 -0.64
C ILE A 24 10.73 -16.17 0.63
N THR A 25 11.39 -15.62 1.64
CA THR A 25 10.69 -15.22 2.87
C THR A 25 9.76 -14.03 2.57
N ARG A 26 8.70 -13.83 3.37
CA ARG A 26 7.81 -12.64 3.20
C ARG A 26 8.61 -11.34 3.28
N LEU A 27 9.59 -11.26 4.17
CA LEU A 27 10.45 -10.09 4.32
C LEU A 27 11.27 -9.82 3.05
N GLU A 28 11.88 -10.86 2.48
CA GLU A 28 12.66 -10.76 1.25
C GLU A 28 11.79 -10.39 0.05
N TYR A 29 10.60 -10.97 -0.05
CA TYR A 29 9.60 -10.58 -1.06
C TYR A 29 9.24 -9.08 -0.96
N LEU A 30 8.88 -8.60 0.23
CA LEU A 30 8.52 -7.19 0.42
C LEU A 30 9.70 -6.26 0.14
N ASN A 31 10.92 -6.61 0.55
CA ASN A 31 12.11 -5.81 0.26
C ASN A 31 12.39 -5.72 -1.24
N ASN A 32 12.17 -6.79 -2.00
CA ASN A 32 12.29 -6.77 -3.45
C ASN A 32 11.27 -5.81 -4.07
N LEU A 33 9.99 -5.89 -3.69
CA LEU A 33 8.98 -4.96 -4.19
C LEU A 33 9.32 -3.50 -3.87
N ARG A 34 9.72 -3.21 -2.63
CA ARG A 34 10.12 -1.87 -2.17
C ARG A 34 11.28 -1.32 -2.98
N SER A 35 12.29 -2.15 -3.26
CA SER A 35 13.44 -1.80 -4.09
C SER A 35 13.04 -1.47 -5.53
N GLU A 36 12.21 -2.30 -6.15
CA GLU A 36 11.72 -2.08 -7.53
C GLU A 36 10.92 -0.76 -7.63
N VAL A 37 10.11 -0.44 -6.63
CA VAL A 37 9.42 0.85 -6.54
C VAL A 37 10.39 2.01 -6.40
N ILE A 38 11.31 1.96 -5.44
CA ILE A 38 12.24 3.07 -5.16
C ILE A 38 13.14 3.36 -6.37
N TYR A 39 13.76 2.33 -6.94
CA TYR A 39 14.79 2.52 -7.94
C TYR A 39 14.24 2.61 -9.37
N LYS A 40 13.23 1.80 -9.70
CA LYS A 40 12.71 1.70 -11.08
C LYS A 40 11.35 2.37 -11.27
N GLY A 41 10.63 2.64 -10.19
CA GLY A 41 9.25 3.10 -10.25
C GLY A 41 8.33 2.05 -10.89
N ASP A 42 8.53 0.77 -10.55
CA ASP A 42 7.75 -0.33 -11.11
C ASP A 42 6.31 -0.32 -10.56
N THR A 43 5.33 -0.10 -11.44
CA THR A 43 3.92 0.04 -11.06
C THR A 43 3.30 -1.27 -10.59
N ASN A 44 3.76 -2.41 -11.09
CA ASN A 44 3.27 -3.73 -10.67
C ASN A 44 3.74 -4.04 -9.23
N SER A 45 5.00 -3.73 -8.93
CA SER A 45 5.56 -3.87 -7.59
C SER A 45 4.87 -2.94 -6.60
N PHE A 46 4.56 -1.70 -7.03
CA PHE A 46 3.75 -0.80 -6.22
C PHE A 46 2.34 -1.33 -5.97
N TYR A 47 1.66 -1.85 -7.01
CA TYR A 47 0.35 -2.45 -6.86
C TYR A 47 0.37 -3.65 -5.91
N ALA A 48 1.40 -4.50 -5.98
CA ALA A 48 1.59 -5.62 -5.06
C ALA A 48 1.79 -5.13 -3.60
N LEU A 49 2.56 -4.06 -3.38
CA LEU A 49 2.68 -3.43 -2.05
C LEU A 49 1.35 -2.86 -1.56
N PHE A 50 0.60 -2.20 -2.44
CA PHE A 50 -0.72 -1.66 -2.12
C PHE A 50 -1.66 -2.78 -1.65
N ILE A 51 -1.75 -3.89 -2.38
CA ILE A 51 -2.59 -5.04 -2.02
C ILE A 51 -2.14 -5.70 -0.71
N ASP A 52 -0.82 -5.86 -0.48
CA ASP A 52 -0.33 -6.45 0.78
C ASP A 52 -0.72 -5.59 1.99
N ASN A 53 -0.69 -4.26 1.86
CA ASN A 53 -1.08 -3.33 2.92
C ASN A 53 -2.61 -3.19 3.07
N PHE A 54 -3.38 -3.40 2.00
CA PHE A 54 -4.84 -3.19 2.02
C PHE A 54 -5.57 -4.19 2.92
N HIS A 55 -5.04 -5.40 3.10
CA HIS A 55 -5.66 -6.43 3.94
C HIS A 55 -5.81 -6.00 5.40
N ASP A 56 -4.90 -5.16 5.90
CA ASP A 56 -4.89 -4.80 7.32
C ASP A 56 -5.63 -3.49 7.62
N SER A 57 -5.91 -2.63 6.63
CA SER A 57 -6.63 -1.34 6.73
C SER A 57 -6.46 -0.59 8.08
N ASP A 58 -5.25 -0.69 8.65
CA ASP A 58 -4.87 -0.21 9.96
C ASP A 58 -3.82 0.91 9.83
N VAL A 59 -3.49 1.53 10.95
CA VAL A 59 -2.51 2.62 11.01
C VAL A 59 -1.16 2.19 10.44
N ARG A 60 -0.75 0.92 10.59
CA ARG A 60 0.55 0.42 10.11
C ARG A 60 0.57 0.33 8.59
N ALA A 61 -0.51 -0.15 7.99
CA ALA A 61 -0.66 -0.15 6.53
C ALA A 61 -0.48 1.25 5.93
N GLY A 62 -1.07 2.27 6.59
CA GLY A 62 -0.90 3.67 6.19
C GLY A 62 0.54 4.14 6.25
N ILE A 63 1.22 3.88 7.36
CA ILE A 63 2.63 4.28 7.58
C ILE A 63 3.56 3.57 6.61
N GLU A 64 3.38 2.27 6.39
CA GLU A 64 4.26 1.47 5.54
C GLU A 64 4.14 1.82 4.06
N LEU A 65 2.93 2.11 3.56
CA LEU A 65 2.72 2.40 2.14
C LEU A 65 3.12 3.82 1.75
N LEU A 66 2.94 4.80 2.65
CA LEU A 66 3.09 6.24 2.38
C LEU A 66 4.38 6.64 1.63
N PRO A 67 5.60 6.23 2.06
CA PRO A 67 6.82 6.66 1.38
C PRO A 67 6.89 6.16 -0.07
N TYR A 68 6.38 4.94 -0.33
CA TYR A 68 6.38 4.36 -1.67
C TYR A 68 5.34 5.04 -2.57
N ALA A 69 4.19 5.42 -2.01
CA ALA A 69 3.15 6.15 -2.73
C ALA A 69 3.66 7.54 -3.15
N ILE A 70 4.35 8.26 -2.25
CA ILE A 70 4.97 9.56 -2.56
C ILE A 70 6.02 9.41 -3.67
N VAL A 71 6.90 8.41 -3.56
CA VAL A 71 7.94 8.16 -4.57
C VAL A 71 7.32 7.86 -5.94
N MET A 72 6.33 6.97 -6.00
CA MET A 72 5.67 6.60 -7.25
C MET A 72 4.91 7.76 -7.89
N SER A 73 4.21 8.55 -7.08
CA SER A 73 3.46 9.71 -7.55
C SER A 73 4.33 10.74 -8.24
N ASN A 74 5.63 10.81 -7.91
CA ASN A 74 6.57 11.75 -8.50
C ASN A 74 7.40 11.14 -9.64
N LYS A 75 7.47 9.81 -9.76
CA LYS A 75 8.23 9.11 -10.80
C LYS A 75 7.41 8.73 -12.02
N LYS A 76 6.11 8.50 -11.85
CA LYS A 76 5.24 7.91 -12.88
C LYS A 76 3.88 8.58 -12.91
N ASP A 77 3.31 8.69 -14.10
CA ASP A 77 1.90 9.03 -14.30
C ASP A 77 1.03 7.80 -14.01
N TYR A 78 1.00 7.39 -12.74
CA TYR A 78 0.18 6.27 -12.28
C TYR A 78 -0.79 6.72 -11.18
N ALA A 79 -2.05 6.93 -11.53
CA ALA A 79 -3.02 7.64 -10.69
C ALA A 79 -3.36 6.95 -9.35
N LEU A 80 -3.15 5.64 -9.24
CA LEU A 80 -3.27 4.92 -7.97
C LEU A 80 -2.23 5.42 -6.93
N ALA A 81 -1.04 5.82 -7.37
CA ALA A 81 0.01 6.27 -6.46
C ALA A 81 -0.37 7.55 -5.67
N PRO A 82 -0.82 8.65 -6.31
CA PRO A 82 -1.25 9.84 -5.58
C PRO A 82 -2.51 9.55 -4.75
N TYR A 83 -3.44 8.73 -5.23
CA TYR A 83 -4.58 8.31 -4.42
C TYR A 83 -4.15 7.52 -3.16
N SER A 84 -3.13 6.69 -3.28
CA SER A 84 -2.58 5.92 -2.16
C SER A 84 -1.94 6.82 -1.10
N VAL A 85 -1.44 8.01 -1.45
CA VAL A 85 -0.98 8.99 -0.45
C VAL A 85 -2.15 9.45 0.40
N PHE A 86 -3.27 9.85 -0.22
CA PHE A 86 -4.49 10.22 0.50
C PHE A 86 -4.98 9.08 1.41
N MET A 87 -5.08 7.86 0.87
CA MET A 87 -5.50 6.67 1.64
C MET A 87 -4.59 6.37 2.83
N SER A 88 -3.27 6.52 2.66
CA SER A 88 -2.32 6.36 3.76
C SER A 88 -2.61 7.33 4.91
N TYR A 89 -2.85 8.61 4.61
CA TYR A 89 -3.23 9.60 5.63
C TYR A 89 -4.58 9.23 6.28
N SER A 90 -5.58 8.83 5.51
CA SER A 90 -6.87 8.35 6.04
C SER A 90 -6.72 7.19 7.02
N TRP A 91 -5.82 6.24 6.75
CA TRP A 91 -5.56 5.12 7.66
C TRP A 91 -4.76 5.54 8.90
N ILE A 92 -3.79 6.45 8.77
CA ILE A 92 -3.01 6.98 9.90
C ILE A 92 -3.91 7.72 10.89
N TYR A 93 -4.88 8.49 10.38
CA TYR A 93 -5.79 9.33 11.16
C TYR A 93 -7.21 8.74 11.28
N LYS A 94 -7.33 7.40 11.23
CA LYS A 94 -8.61 6.68 11.39
C LYS A 94 -9.31 7.07 12.72
N GLU A 95 -10.61 6.79 12.79
CA GLU A 95 -11.55 7.16 13.87
C GLU A 95 -10.91 7.26 15.27
N ASN A 96 -11.22 8.38 15.96
CA ASN A 96 -10.63 8.91 17.20
C ASN A 96 -9.35 9.75 17.05
N LYS A 97 -8.71 9.77 15.87
CA LYS A 97 -7.54 10.62 15.60
C LYS A 97 -7.73 11.62 14.46
N ILE A 98 -8.86 11.59 13.78
CA ILE A 98 -9.10 12.40 12.59
C ILE A 98 -8.91 13.91 12.85
N ASP A 99 -9.35 14.40 14.01
CA ASP A 99 -9.21 15.80 14.42
C ASP A 99 -7.77 16.19 14.77
N SER A 100 -6.87 15.22 14.95
CA SER A 100 -5.46 15.46 15.31
C SER A 100 -4.56 15.69 14.10
N ILE A 101 -5.07 15.60 12.87
CA ILE A 101 -4.28 15.96 11.69
C ILE A 101 -3.96 17.47 11.71
N ASP A 102 -2.72 17.82 11.37
CA ASP A 102 -2.32 19.22 11.18
C ASP A 102 -2.64 19.69 9.75
N GLU A 103 -2.71 21.00 9.55
CA GLU A 103 -3.08 21.60 8.25
C GLU A 103 -2.10 21.22 7.13
N SER A 104 -0.81 21.07 7.42
CA SER A 104 0.21 20.75 6.42
C SER A 104 0.08 19.31 5.92
N SER A 105 -0.13 18.37 6.86
CA SER A 105 -0.41 16.97 6.57
C SER A 105 -1.71 16.81 5.79
N ALA A 106 -2.77 17.51 6.19
CA ALA A 106 -4.04 17.51 5.48
C ALA A 106 -3.91 18.10 4.07
N LYS A 107 -3.19 19.22 3.93
CA LYS A 107 -2.91 19.82 2.63
C LYS A 107 -2.22 18.85 1.69
N MET A 108 -1.16 18.19 2.15
CA MET A 108 -0.47 17.18 1.35
C MET A 108 -1.46 16.08 0.90
N SER A 109 -2.21 15.51 1.84
CA SER A 109 -3.20 14.46 1.55
C SER A 109 -4.21 14.89 0.47
N ILE A 110 -4.82 16.07 0.60
CA ILE A 110 -5.83 16.58 -0.35
C ILE A 110 -5.21 16.94 -1.70
N GLU A 111 -4.03 17.57 -1.76
CA GLU A 111 -3.39 17.90 -3.03
C GLU A 111 -3.04 16.64 -3.85
N TYR A 112 -2.68 15.53 -3.18
CA TYR A 112 -2.48 14.24 -3.82
C TYR A 112 -3.80 13.59 -4.26
N LEU A 113 -4.88 13.74 -3.49
CA LEU A 113 -6.23 13.34 -3.92
C LEU A 113 -6.65 14.07 -5.20
N GLU A 114 -6.54 15.40 -5.22
CA GLU A 114 -6.81 16.23 -6.39
C GLU A 114 -5.91 15.88 -7.57
N LYS A 115 -4.64 15.54 -7.32
CA LYS A 115 -3.74 15.05 -8.37
C LYS A 115 -4.25 13.75 -9.00
N ALA A 116 -4.68 12.79 -8.20
CA ALA A 116 -5.26 11.55 -8.72
C ALA A 116 -6.54 11.81 -9.52
N ALA A 117 -7.41 12.71 -9.06
CA ALA A 117 -8.63 13.10 -9.77
C ALA A 117 -8.34 13.80 -11.11
N ARG A 118 -7.34 14.70 -11.17
CA ARG A 118 -6.89 15.32 -12.44
C ARG A 118 -6.37 14.29 -13.45
N MET A 119 -5.93 13.12 -13.00
CA MET A 119 -5.51 12.01 -13.85
C MET A 119 -6.68 11.10 -14.27
N GLY A 120 -7.93 11.44 -13.91
CA GLY A 120 -9.12 10.67 -14.23
C GLY A 120 -9.34 9.44 -13.35
N PHE A 121 -8.80 9.42 -12.13
CA PHE A 121 -8.99 8.29 -11.22
C PHE A 121 -10.33 8.40 -10.49
N GLU A 122 -11.30 7.59 -10.89
CA GLU A 122 -12.69 7.65 -10.39
C GLU A 122 -12.79 7.64 -8.85
N PRO A 123 -12.09 6.77 -8.09
CA PRO A 123 -12.19 6.82 -6.62
C PRO A 123 -11.78 8.17 -6.03
N ALA A 124 -10.82 8.86 -6.64
CA ALA A 124 -10.41 10.18 -6.18
C ALA A 124 -11.43 11.27 -6.52
N ILE A 125 -12.09 11.14 -7.68
CA ILE A 125 -13.16 12.02 -8.11
C ILE A 125 -14.37 11.85 -7.19
N ASP A 126 -14.75 10.61 -6.90
CA ASP A 126 -15.83 10.27 -5.98
C ASP A 126 -15.58 10.84 -4.57
N ASP A 127 -14.38 10.63 -4.02
CA ASP A 127 -14.01 11.17 -2.70
C ASP A 127 -14.06 12.71 -2.67
N LEU A 128 -13.69 13.40 -3.75
CA LEU A 128 -13.80 14.86 -3.84
C LEU A 128 -15.26 15.34 -4.00
N ASN A 129 -16.11 14.55 -4.67
CA ASN A 129 -17.52 14.87 -4.87
C ASN A 129 -18.35 14.76 -3.57
N ILE A 130 -17.81 14.16 -2.51
CA ILE A 130 -18.41 14.16 -1.17
C ILE A 130 -18.45 15.58 -0.60
N LEU A 131 -17.47 16.44 -0.95
CA LEU A 131 -17.37 17.78 -0.39
C LEU A 131 -18.60 18.66 -0.76
N PRO A 132 -19.01 19.57 0.14
CA PRO A 132 -20.14 20.46 -0.13
C PRO A 132 -19.79 21.52 -1.20
N ILE A 133 -20.83 22.16 -1.76
CA ILE A 133 -20.71 23.17 -2.83
C ILE A 133 -19.80 24.34 -2.44
N ASN A 134 -19.76 24.72 -1.17
CA ASN A 134 -18.93 25.80 -0.63
C ASN A 134 -17.55 25.32 -0.11
N SER A 135 -17.08 24.14 -0.55
CA SER A 135 -15.81 23.57 -0.10
C SER A 135 -14.57 24.36 -0.49
N ASN A 136 -14.69 25.34 -1.39
CA ASN A 136 -13.64 26.31 -1.70
C ASN A 136 -13.26 27.21 -0.52
N GLU A 137 -14.15 27.39 0.46
CA GLU A 137 -13.90 28.17 1.68
C GLU A 137 -13.30 27.33 2.82
N MET A 138 -13.32 25.99 2.68
CA MET A 138 -12.80 25.07 3.69
C MET A 138 -11.27 25.02 3.65
N THR A 139 -10.66 24.97 4.83
CA THR A 139 -9.25 24.58 5.02
C THR A 139 -9.01 23.15 4.54
N TYR A 140 -7.74 22.79 4.32
CA TYR A 140 -7.42 21.42 3.92
C TYR A 140 -7.72 20.43 5.04
N LYS A 141 -7.52 20.82 6.30
CA LYS A 141 -7.92 20.02 7.45
C LYS A 141 -9.42 19.75 7.45
N GLU A 142 -10.25 20.78 7.27
CA GLU A 142 -11.70 20.61 7.19
C GLU A 142 -12.11 19.70 6.03
N LYS A 143 -11.51 19.86 4.84
CA LYS A 143 -11.78 18.98 3.69
C LYS A 143 -11.43 17.53 4.00
N PHE A 144 -10.24 17.29 4.55
CA PHE A 144 -9.77 15.96 4.90
C PHE A 144 -10.68 15.29 5.93
N ILE A 145 -11.05 16.02 7.00
CA ILE A 145 -11.97 15.52 8.02
C ILE A 145 -13.34 15.22 7.41
N TYR A 146 -13.86 16.12 6.58
CA TYR A 146 -15.18 15.97 5.97
C TYR A 146 -15.27 14.72 5.08
N ILE A 147 -14.33 14.55 4.15
CA ILE A 147 -14.30 13.37 3.26
C ILE A 147 -14.22 12.08 4.09
N ASN A 148 -13.28 12.02 5.04
CA ASN A 148 -13.05 10.80 5.81
C ASN A 148 -14.14 10.49 6.86
N SER A 149 -15.00 11.46 7.18
CA SER A 149 -16.15 11.25 8.06
C SER A 149 -17.42 10.85 7.31
N ASN A 150 -17.44 10.94 5.97
CA ASN A 150 -18.62 10.73 5.12
C ASN A 150 -18.41 9.67 4.04
N ARG A 151 -17.29 8.94 4.05
CA ARG A 151 -16.97 7.85 3.12
C ARG A 151 -17.37 6.47 3.66
#